data_AF-L9ZK99-F1
#
_entry.id   AF-L9ZK99-F1
#
_cell.length_a   1.000
_cell.length_b   1.000
_cell.length_c   1.000
_cell.angle_alpha   90.00
_cell.angle_beta   90.00
_cell.angle_gamma   90.00
#
_symmetry.space_group_name_H-M   'P 1'
#
loop_
_entity.id
_entity.type
_entity.pdbx_description
1 polymer ?
#
loop_
_entity_poly.entity_id
_entity_poly.type
_entity_poly.pdbx_seq_one_letter_code
_entity_poly.pdbx_strand_id
1 'polypeptide(L)'
;MDATLAEVLNWAEEMERIRAALVLERGEFLGPSALCKSLDRAPMAVWRERLQQKSELLDQSGHAAIDTTYFDRREASSHYLKRCDRDVQTVQATFLVGTAQSAVIDVHCSAKWPNGTNIGPQIALRNAGDLLSLAADKGYDNMSFREELHAEDVRPLIKHRIFAPYDHAHNARIED
;
A
#
# COMPACT_ATOMS: atom_id res chain seq x y z
N MET A 1 -1.02 29.09 2.10
CA MET A 1 -0.99 28.15 0.96
C MET A 1 -0.54 28.98 -0.21
N ASP A 2 0.72 28.85 -0.62
CA ASP A 2 1.27 29.64 -1.73
C ASP A 2 1.13 28.80 -3.00
N ALA A 3 -0.09 28.69 -3.51
CA ALA A 3 -0.35 28.13 -4.82
C ALA A 3 -0.25 29.24 -5.86
N THR A 4 0.48 28.99 -6.94
CA THR A 4 0.55 29.87 -8.10
C THR A 4 -0.81 29.93 -8.80
N LEU A 5 -1.07 31.03 -9.54
CA LEU A 5 -2.30 31.19 -10.31
C LEU A 5 -2.53 30.03 -11.29
N ALA A 6 -1.46 29.50 -11.89
CA ALA A 6 -1.54 28.36 -12.79
C ALA A 6 -2.00 27.07 -12.09
N GLU A 7 -1.53 26.81 -10.88
CA GLU A 7 -1.97 25.65 -10.07
C GLU A 7 -3.44 25.77 -9.68
N VAL A 8 -3.89 26.98 -9.31
CA VAL A 8 -5.30 27.23 -8.98
C VAL A 8 -6.20 27.02 -10.20
N LEU A 9 -5.78 27.49 -11.38
CA LEU A 9 -6.52 27.29 -12.63
C LEU A 9 -6.57 25.83 -13.03
N ASN A 10 -5.46 25.11 -12.90
CA ASN A 10 -5.41 23.67 -13.21
C ASN A 10 -6.30 22.86 -12.25
N TRP A 11 -6.29 23.18 -10.95
CA TRP A 11 -7.21 22.56 -10.00
C TRP A 11 -8.67 22.86 -10.33
N ALA A 12 -9.00 24.10 -10.69
CA ALA A 12 -10.35 24.47 -11.09
C ALA A 12 -10.80 23.75 -12.38
N GLU A 13 -9.90 23.58 -13.35
CA GLU A 13 -10.18 22.87 -14.59
C GLU A 13 -10.45 21.38 -14.35
N GLU A 14 -9.61 20.72 -13.55
CA GLU A 14 -9.82 19.30 -13.21
C GLU A 14 -11.10 19.07 -12.42
N MET A 15 -11.44 19.99 -11.50
CA MET A 15 -12.69 19.89 -10.75
C MET A 15 -13.92 20.07 -11.64
N GLU A 16 -13.86 20.98 -12.62
CA GLU A 16 -14.95 21.16 -13.59
C GLU A 16 -15.07 19.95 -14.54
N ARG A 17 -13.95 19.34 -14.93
CA ARG A 17 -13.93 18.10 -15.72
C ARG A 17 -14.55 16.93 -14.96
N ILE A 18 -14.19 16.74 -13.68
CA ILE A 18 -14.76 15.68 -12.84
C ILE A 18 -16.26 15.94 -12.61
N ARG A 19 -16.66 17.18 -12.30
CA ARG A 19 -18.08 17.56 -12.19
C ARG A 19 -18.84 17.17 -13.45
N ALA A 20 -18.31 17.53 -14.63
CA ALA A 20 -18.93 17.23 -15.91
C ALA A 20 -19.02 15.71 -16.16
N ALA A 21 -17.98 14.94 -15.85
CA ALA A 21 -17.96 13.49 -15.96
C ALA A 21 -18.97 12.80 -15.03
N LEU A 22 -19.22 13.38 -13.86
CA LEU A 22 -20.23 12.93 -12.90
C LEU A 22 -21.64 13.46 -13.19
N VAL A 23 -21.80 14.29 -14.23
CA VAL A 23 -23.09 14.90 -14.63
C VAL A 23 -23.74 15.69 -13.49
N LEU A 24 -22.92 16.40 -12.70
CA LEU A 24 -23.39 17.23 -11.59
C LEU A 24 -23.63 18.68 -12.04
N GLU A 25 -24.59 19.39 -11.45
CA GLU A 25 -24.81 20.80 -11.78
C GLU A 25 -23.65 21.68 -11.29
N ARG A 26 -23.48 22.86 -11.90
CA ARG A 26 -22.43 23.80 -11.50
C ARG A 26 -22.72 24.31 -10.09
N GLY A 27 -21.79 24.06 -9.17
CA GLY A 27 -21.94 24.38 -7.74
C GLY A 27 -22.28 23.18 -6.85
N GLU A 28 -22.68 22.03 -7.43
CA GLU A 28 -22.95 20.81 -6.67
C GLU A 28 -21.69 19.99 -6.36
N PHE A 29 -20.60 20.22 -7.10
CA PHE A 29 -19.32 19.58 -6.81
C PHE A 29 -18.62 20.29 -5.65
N LEU A 30 -18.16 19.50 -4.67
CA LEU A 30 -17.44 20.00 -3.50
C LEU A 30 -16.25 20.85 -3.93
N GLY A 31 -16.05 22.02 -3.30
CA GLY A 31 -14.85 22.83 -3.52
C GLY A 31 -13.57 22.09 -3.10
N PRO A 32 -12.39 22.49 -3.60
CA PRO A 32 -11.16 21.68 -3.47
C PRO A 32 -10.81 21.36 -2.02
N SER A 33 -10.93 22.35 -1.13
CA SER A 33 -10.71 22.17 0.31
C SER A 33 -11.68 21.20 0.97
N ALA A 34 -12.93 21.14 0.51
CA ALA A 34 -13.92 20.21 1.03
C ALA A 34 -13.64 18.78 0.52
N LEU A 35 -13.24 18.65 -0.75
CA LEU A 35 -12.79 17.39 -1.32
C LEU A 35 -11.58 16.83 -0.57
N CYS A 36 -10.50 17.60 -0.40
CA CYS A 36 -9.31 17.15 0.34
C CYS A 36 -9.65 16.71 1.77
N LYS A 37 -10.47 17.49 2.49
CA LYS A 37 -10.93 17.13 3.84
C LYS A 37 -11.78 15.86 3.84
N SER A 38 -12.54 15.60 2.79
CA SER A 38 -13.29 14.35 2.61
C SER A 38 -12.34 13.17 2.42
N LEU A 39 -11.31 13.33 1.59
CA LEU A 39 -10.29 12.30 1.37
C LEU A 39 -9.51 11.98 2.65
N ASP A 40 -9.14 13.02 3.42
CA ASP A 40 -8.44 12.85 4.70
C ASP A 40 -9.26 12.10 5.75
N ARG A 41 -10.60 12.21 5.70
CA ARG A 41 -11.53 11.51 6.61
C ARG A 41 -11.88 10.11 6.14
N ALA A 42 -11.65 9.77 4.88
CA ALA A 42 -12.00 8.48 4.33
C ALA A 42 -11.18 7.38 5.02
N PRO A 43 -11.83 6.36 5.62
CA PRO A 43 -11.10 5.28 6.27
C PRO A 43 -10.33 4.47 5.23
N MET A 44 -9.21 3.87 5.63
CA MET A 44 -8.36 3.06 4.74
C MET A 44 -9.12 1.90 4.05
N ALA A 45 -10.25 1.46 4.60
CA ALA A 45 -11.12 0.47 3.96
C ALA A 45 -11.67 0.96 2.61
N VAL A 46 -12.07 2.23 2.49
CA VAL A 46 -12.61 2.80 1.24
C VAL A 46 -11.55 2.79 0.15
N TRP A 47 -10.32 3.16 0.49
CA TRP A 47 -9.20 3.16 -0.46
C TRP A 47 -8.86 1.76 -0.95
N ARG A 48 -8.85 0.78 -0.04
CA ARG A 48 -8.59 -0.62 -0.37
C ARG A 48 -9.70 -1.23 -1.22
N GLU A 49 -10.97 -0.97 -0.92
CA GLU A 49 -12.09 -1.43 -1.74
C GLU A 49 -12.00 -0.89 -3.17
N ARG A 50 -11.69 0.40 -3.33
CA ARG A 50 -11.47 0.99 -4.66
C ARG A 50 -10.28 0.38 -5.39
N LEU A 51 -9.22 0.06 -4.66
CA LEU A 51 -8.04 -0.59 -5.22
C LEU A 51 -8.36 -2.01 -5.68
N GLN A 52 -9.07 -2.78 -4.87
CA GLN A 52 -9.53 -4.14 -5.19
C GLN A 52 -10.42 -4.14 -6.44
N GLN A 53 -11.42 -3.25 -6.52
CA GLN A 53 -12.25 -3.09 -7.72
C GLN A 53 -11.44 -2.78 -8.97
N LYS A 54 -10.29 -2.12 -8.84
CA LYS A 54 -9.41 -1.81 -9.97
C LYS A 54 -8.47 -2.98 -10.30
N SER A 55 -7.99 -3.72 -9.30
CA SER A 55 -7.13 -4.88 -9.53
C SER A 55 -7.91 -6.06 -10.13
N GLU A 56 -9.21 -6.18 -9.87
CA GLU A 56 -10.11 -7.17 -10.51
C GLU A 56 -10.31 -6.94 -12.02
N LEU A 57 -10.05 -5.72 -12.52
CA LEU A 57 -10.10 -5.42 -13.96
C LEU A 57 -8.84 -5.88 -14.71
N LEU A 58 -7.83 -6.33 -13.98
CA LEU A 58 -6.54 -6.77 -14.50
C LEU A 58 -6.44 -8.29 -14.38
N ASP A 59 -5.63 -8.92 -15.22
CA ASP A 59 -5.44 -10.37 -15.15
C ASP A 59 -4.81 -10.73 -13.79
N GLN A 60 -5.47 -11.64 -13.07
CA GLN A 60 -4.99 -12.15 -11.78
C GLN A 60 -4.47 -13.57 -11.97
N SER A 61 -3.18 -13.77 -11.70
CA SER A 61 -2.55 -15.11 -11.74
C SER A 61 -2.71 -15.88 -10.43
N GLY A 62 -3.24 -15.26 -9.37
CA GLY A 62 -3.18 -15.77 -8.00
C GLY A 62 -1.79 -15.74 -7.37
N HIS A 63 -0.76 -15.29 -8.10
CA HIS A 63 0.58 -15.14 -7.57
C HIS A 63 0.82 -13.67 -7.20
N ALA A 64 1.23 -13.42 -5.96
CA ALA A 64 1.51 -12.07 -5.49
C ALA A 64 2.86 -11.97 -4.75
N ALA A 65 3.36 -10.76 -4.63
CA ALA A 65 4.51 -10.40 -3.81
C ALA A 65 4.11 -9.36 -2.77
N ILE A 66 4.67 -9.45 -1.57
CA ILE A 66 4.46 -8.46 -0.51
C ILE A 66 5.79 -7.82 -0.11
N ASP A 67 5.78 -6.50 0.00
CA ASP A 67 6.93 -5.75 0.46
C ASP A 67 6.51 -4.50 1.24
N THR A 68 7.40 -4.03 2.12
CA THR A 68 7.21 -2.82 2.89
C THR A 68 8.27 -1.79 2.58
N THR A 69 7.85 -0.60 2.17
CA THR A 69 8.72 0.56 1.94
C THR A 69 8.36 1.71 2.87
N TYR A 70 9.23 2.71 2.95
CA TYR A 70 9.07 3.88 3.79
C TYR A 70 9.09 5.14 2.94
N PHE A 71 8.13 6.04 3.20
CA PHE A 71 8.02 7.35 2.56
C PHE A 71 8.19 8.44 3.61
N ASP A 72 9.18 9.31 3.43
CA ASP A 72 9.32 10.49 4.26
C ASP A 72 8.30 11.55 3.82
N ARG A 73 7.41 11.96 4.73
CA ARG A 73 6.32 12.89 4.37
C ARG A 73 6.76 14.32 4.05
N ARG A 74 8.04 14.71 4.23
CA ARG A 74 8.56 16.05 3.85
C ARG A 74 10.07 16.06 3.59
N GLU A 75 10.49 16.74 2.52
CA GLU A 75 11.85 17.26 2.29
C GLU A 75 12.19 18.47 3.20
N ALA A 76 11.68 18.52 4.44
CA ALA A 76 11.93 19.66 5.32
C ALA A 76 13.28 19.49 6.04
N SER A 77 14.17 20.48 5.94
CA SER A 77 15.44 20.46 6.65
C SER A 77 15.22 20.37 8.17
N SER A 78 16.14 19.69 8.86
CA SER A 78 16.11 19.56 10.33
C SER A 78 16.03 20.91 11.05
N HIS A 79 16.60 21.97 10.44
CA HIS A 79 16.55 23.34 10.94
C HIS A 79 15.12 23.91 10.90
N TYR A 80 14.37 23.68 9.81
CA TYR A 80 12.99 24.14 9.68
C TYR A 80 12.05 23.42 10.64
N LEU A 81 12.24 22.10 10.81
CA LEU A 81 11.46 21.26 11.71
C LEU A 81 11.60 21.69 13.19
N LYS A 82 12.83 21.96 13.64
CA LYS A 82 13.10 22.48 14.99
C LYS A 82 12.45 23.83 15.26
N ARG A 83 12.41 24.72 14.26
CA ARG A 83 11.80 26.05 14.41
C ARG A 83 10.28 26.01 14.51
N CYS A 84 9.65 25.03 13.86
CA CYS A 84 8.20 24.88 13.84
C CYS A 84 7.67 23.88 14.87
N ASP A 85 8.52 23.32 15.72
CA ASP A 85 8.19 22.27 16.69
C ASP A 85 7.43 21.10 16.05
N ARG A 86 7.96 20.59 14.93
CA ARG A 86 7.36 19.48 14.18
C ARG A 86 8.38 18.37 13.96
N ASP A 87 7.92 17.13 14.03
CA ASP A 87 8.73 15.94 13.78
C ASP A 87 8.45 15.34 12.39
N VAL A 88 9.42 14.61 11.83
CA VAL A 88 9.24 13.89 10.56
C VAL A 88 8.35 12.69 10.80
N GLN A 89 7.19 12.66 10.13
CA GLN A 89 6.35 11.47 10.12
C GLN A 89 6.72 10.61 8.91
N THR A 90 7.71 9.72 9.06
CA THR A 90 7.94 8.65 8.09
C THR A 90 6.70 7.75 8.05
N VAL A 91 6.16 7.54 6.86
CA VAL A 91 5.04 6.63 6.62
C VAL A 91 5.60 5.32 6.12
N GLN A 92 5.28 4.25 6.85
CA GLN A 92 5.47 2.90 6.36
C GLN A 92 4.30 2.53 5.45
N ALA A 93 4.59 2.02 4.26
CA ALA A 93 3.61 1.52 3.31
C ALA A 93 3.95 0.08 2.94
N THR A 94 3.05 -0.84 3.25
CA THR A 94 3.15 -2.25 2.85
C THR A 94 2.22 -2.49 1.67
N PHE A 95 2.76 -3.03 0.59
CA PHE A 95 2.03 -3.29 -0.65
C PHE A 95 1.96 -4.78 -0.91
N LEU A 96 0.78 -5.25 -1.30
CA LEU A 96 0.57 -6.55 -1.94
C LEU A 96 0.40 -6.32 -3.44
N VAL A 97 1.24 -6.96 -4.24
CA VAL A 97 1.32 -6.73 -5.69
C VAL A 97 1.14 -8.04 -6.44
N GLY A 98 0.20 -8.12 -7.37
CA GLY A 98 0.01 -9.27 -8.25
C GLY A 98 1.09 -9.35 -9.32
N THR A 99 1.61 -10.54 -9.61
CA THR A 99 2.79 -10.70 -10.49
C THR A 99 2.46 -10.73 -11.98
N ALA A 100 1.20 -10.91 -12.37
CA ALA A 100 0.80 -10.97 -13.78
C ALA A 100 0.97 -9.63 -14.50
N GLN A 101 0.52 -8.54 -13.87
CA GLN A 101 0.54 -7.19 -14.46
C GLN A 101 1.14 -6.14 -13.49
N SER A 102 1.82 -6.58 -12.43
CA SER A 102 2.35 -5.70 -11.36
C SER A 102 1.28 -4.79 -10.73
N ALA A 103 0.05 -5.29 -10.64
CA ALA A 103 -1.08 -4.58 -10.07
C ALA A 103 -0.97 -4.52 -8.55
N VAL A 104 -1.12 -3.34 -7.96
CA VAL A 104 -1.27 -3.24 -6.50
C VAL A 104 -2.67 -3.75 -6.13
N ILE A 105 -2.72 -4.85 -5.38
CA ILE A 105 -3.96 -5.51 -4.95
C ILE A 105 -4.45 -4.90 -3.64
N ASP A 106 -3.53 -4.69 -2.70
CA ASP A 106 -3.85 -4.15 -1.38
C ASP A 106 -2.68 -3.31 -0.85
N VAL A 107 -3.00 -2.37 0.04
CA VAL A 107 -2.04 -1.47 0.67
C VAL A 107 -2.42 -1.17 2.12
N HIS A 108 -1.42 -1.09 2.98
CA HIS A 108 -1.56 -0.52 4.32
C HIS A 108 -0.53 0.58 4.54
N CYS A 109 -0.99 1.75 4.99
CA CYS A 109 -0.12 2.86 5.34
C CYS A 109 -0.23 3.16 6.83
N SER A 110 0.91 3.22 7.53
CA SER A 110 0.98 3.57 8.95
C SER A 110 2.04 4.65 9.18
N ALA A 111 1.69 5.64 10.02
CA ALA A 111 2.64 6.61 10.55
C ALA A 111 3.07 6.28 11.99
N LYS A 112 2.63 5.13 12.54
CA LYS A 112 2.92 4.71 13.92
C LYS A 112 4.14 3.79 13.94
N TRP A 113 5.27 4.32 14.40
CA TRP A 113 6.46 3.55 14.75
C TRP A 113 6.32 2.90 16.14
N PRO A 114 6.91 1.72 16.43
CA PRO A 114 7.62 0.78 15.56
C PRO A 114 6.83 -0.51 15.27
N ASN A 115 5.51 -0.55 15.50
CA ASN A 115 4.75 -1.80 15.55
C ASN A 115 4.33 -2.40 14.19
N GLY A 116 5.13 -2.19 13.14
CA GLY A 116 4.82 -2.64 11.77
C GLY A 116 4.99 -4.14 11.51
N THR A 117 5.58 -4.90 12.44
CA THR A 117 5.99 -6.30 12.23
C THR A 117 4.85 -7.25 11.86
N ASN A 118 3.61 -6.90 12.22
CA ASN A 118 2.43 -7.75 11.93
C ASN A 118 1.57 -7.23 10.76
N ILE A 119 1.96 -6.16 10.08
CA ILE A 119 1.13 -5.58 9.01
C ILE A 119 1.14 -6.43 7.76
N GLY A 120 2.31 -6.90 7.31
CA GLY A 120 2.38 -7.72 6.10
C GLY A 120 1.57 -9.02 6.20
N PRO A 121 1.70 -9.82 7.27
CA PRO A 121 0.84 -10.98 7.48
C PRO A 121 -0.66 -10.67 7.44
N GLN A 122 -1.09 -9.58 8.08
CA GLN A 122 -2.50 -9.16 8.06
C GLN A 122 -3.01 -8.80 6.66
N ILE A 123 -2.15 -8.22 5.81
CA ILE A 123 -2.52 -7.92 4.42
C ILE A 123 -2.59 -9.21 3.62
N ALA A 124 -1.58 -10.07 3.73
CA ALA A 124 -1.54 -11.34 3.02
C ALA A 124 -2.77 -12.21 3.33
N LEU A 125 -3.07 -12.41 4.62
CA LEU A 125 -4.19 -13.25 5.05
C LEU A 125 -5.55 -12.67 4.69
N ARG A 126 -5.69 -11.34 4.72
CA ARG A 126 -6.92 -10.69 4.25
C ARG A 126 -7.23 -10.99 2.78
N ASN A 127 -6.20 -11.20 1.96
CA ASN A 127 -6.33 -11.46 0.51
C ASN A 127 -6.12 -12.94 0.17
N ALA A 128 -5.96 -13.83 1.15
CA ALA A 128 -5.51 -15.20 0.91
C ALA A 128 -6.46 -16.00 0.00
N GLY A 129 -7.77 -15.71 0.04
CA GLY A 129 -8.76 -16.36 -0.83
C GLY A 129 -8.52 -16.18 -2.34
N ASP A 130 -7.76 -15.15 -2.73
CA ASP A 130 -7.42 -14.86 -4.13
C ASP A 130 -5.97 -15.24 -4.47
N LEU A 131 -5.24 -15.86 -3.54
CA LEU A 131 -3.82 -16.19 -3.69
C LEU A 131 -3.58 -17.71 -3.79
N LEU A 132 -2.76 -18.10 -4.77
CA LEU A 132 -2.16 -19.43 -4.89
C LEU A 132 -0.75 -19.46 -4.29
N SER A 133 -0.01 -18.34 -4.36
CA SER A 133 1.30 -18.24 -3.73
C SER A 133 1.67 -16.81 -3.38
N LEU A 134 2.45 -16.65 -2.32
CA LEU A 134 2.94 -15.35 -1.86
C LEU A 134 4.47 -15.31 -1.81
N ALA A 135 5.08 -14.44 -2.60
CA ALA A 135 6.49 -14.10 -2.51
C ALA A 135 6.73 -13.00 -1.48
N ALA A 136 7.77 -13.16 -0.67
CA ALA A 136 8.21 -12.13 0.26
C ALA A 136 9.71 -12.23 0.52
N ASP A 137 10.32 -11.14 0.97
CA ASP A 137 11.73 -11.15 1.32
C ASP A 137 12.00 -11.94 2.62
N LYS A 138 13.28 -12.13 2.94
CA LYS A 138 13.70 -12.80 4.19
C LYS A 138 13.29 -12.07 5.47
N GLY A 139 12.85 -10.81 5.36
CA GLY A 139 12.28 -10.05 6.47
C GLY A 139 11.03 -10.72 7.03
N TYR A 140 10.27 -11.40 6.17
CA TYR A 140 9.06 -12.14 6.52
C TYR A 140 9.28 -13.60 6.92
N ASP A 141 10.54 -14.04 7.09
CA ASP A 141 10.82 -15.40 7.54
C ASP A 141 10.35 -15.62 8.98
N ASN A 142 9.13 -16.14 9.10
CA ASN A 142 8.45 -16.42 10.34
C ASN A 142 7.60 -17.68 10.16
N MET A 143 7.77 -18.65 11.06
CA MET A 143 7.09 -19.94 10.95
C MET A 143 5.57 -19.83 11.13
N SER A 144 5.08 -19.03 12.09
CA SER A 144 3.64 -18.88 12.29
C SER A 144 2.97 -18.24 11.08
N PHE A 145 3.65 -17.29 10.42
CA PHE A 145 3.13 -16.70 9.19
C PHE A 145 3.07 -17.72 8.04
N ARG A 146 4.08 -18.60 7.91
CA ARG A 146 4.02 -19.69 6.91
C ARG A 146 2.88 -20.67 7.20
N GLU A 147 2.68 -21.03 8.46
CA GLU A 147 1.58 -21.91 8.89
C GLU A 147 0.21 -21.28 8.59
N GLU A 148 0.04 -19.98 8.86
CA GLU A 148 -1.18 -19.23 8.51
C GLU A 148 -1.42 -19.21 6.99
N LEU A 149 -0.39 -19.00 6.16
CA LEU A 149 -0.52 -19.08 4.70
C LEU A 149 -0.91 -20.48 4.23
N HIS A 150 -0.30 -21.52 4.80
CA HIS A 150 -0.64 -22.90 4.46
C HIS A 150 -2.07 -23.27 4.89
N ALA A 151 -2.57 -22.74 6.00
CA ALA A 151 -3.95 -22.95 6.44
C ALA A 151 -4.98 -22.38 5.44
N GLU A 152 -4.59 -21.34 4.70
CA GLU A 152 -5.37 -20.72 3.63
C GLU A 152 -5.03 -21.28 2.23
N ASP A 153 -4.30 -22.40 2.15
CA ASP A 153 -3.84 -23.05 0.89
C ASP A 153 -2.95 -22.15 0.00
N VAL A 154 -2.27 -21.16 0.59
CA VAL A 154 -1.34 -20.27 -0.11
C VAL A 154 0.09 -20.80 0.02
N ARG A 155 0.77 -21.07 -1.11
CA ARG A 155 2.19 -21.48 -1.10
C ARG A 155 3.11 -20.30 -0.70
N PRO A 156 3.85 -20.37 0.41
CA PRO A 156 4.81 -19.32 0.76
C PRO A 156 6.11 -19.45 -0.04
N LEU A 157 6.46 -18.40 -0.78
CA LEU A 157 7.73 -18.22 -1.48
C LEU A 157 8.60 -17.19 -0.73
N ILE A 158 8.82 -17.47 0.55
CA ILE A 158 9.56 -16.60 1.47
C ILE A 158 10.92 -17.23 1.71
N LYS A 159 12.01 -16.51 1.44
CA LYS A 159 13.37 -17.03 1.70
C LYS A 159 13.62 -17.18 3.20
N HIS A 160 14.15 -18.34 3.60
CA HIS A 160 14.63 -18.59 4.95
C HIS A 160 15.85 -17.73 5.25
N ARG A 161 15.89 -17.14 6.46
CA ARG A 161 17.09 -16.54 7.04
C ARG A 161 18.08 -17.66 7.33
N ILE A 162 19.34 -17.46 6.94
CA ILE A 162 20.37 -18.49 7.05
C ILE A 162 20.93 -18.47 8.47
N PHE A 163 20.59 -19.50 9.24
CA PHE A 163 21.17 -19.80 10.55
C PHE A 163 21.93 -21.12 10.56
N ALA A 164 21.61 -22.04 9.63
CA ALA A 164 22.22 -23.34 9.50
C ALA A 164 22.33 -23.80 8.03
N PRO A 165 23.17 -24.82 7.73
CA PRO A 165 23.36 -25.30 6.36
C PRO A 165 22.08 -25.77 5.66
N TYR A 166 21.10 -26.29 6.41
CA TYR A 166 19.83 -26.74 5.83
C TYR A 166 18.96 -25.59 5.27
N ASP A 167 19.13 -24.36 5.76
CA ASP A 167 18.39 -23.19 5.24
C ASP A 167 18.74 -22.91 3.77
N HIS A 168 19.96 -23.22 3.36
CA HIS A 168 20.36 -23.15 1.95
C HIS A 168 19.56 -24.14 1.10
N ALA A 169 19.37 -25.36 1.59
CA ALA A 169 18.59 -26.38 0.88
C ALA A 169 17.10 -25.98 0.79
N HIS A 170 16.54 -25.37 1.84
CA HIS A 170 15.18 -24.83 1.78
C HIS A 170 15.04 -23.69 0.79
N ASN A 171 16.01 -22.77 0.75
CA ASN A 171 16.00 -21.66 -0.21
C ASN A 171 16.14 -22.12 -1.66
N ALA A 172 16.93 -23.15 -1.93
CA ALA A 172 17.07 -23.71 -3.29
C ALA A 172 15.74 -24.21 -3.85
N ARG A 173 14.88 -24.83 -3.02
CA ARG A 173 13.55 -25.34 -3.43
C ARG A 173 12.53 -24.25 -3.80
N ILE A 174 12.83 -22.99 -3.50
CA ILE A 174 11.99 -21.84 -3.90
C ILE A 174 12.41 -21.31 -5.27
N GLU A 175 13.67 -21.55 -5.67
CA GLU A 175 14.25 -21.11 -6.94
C GLU A 175 13.98 -22.10 -8.10
N ASP A 176 13.57 -23.34 -7.77
CA ASP A 176 13.11 -24.39 -8.68
C ASP A 176 11.61 -24.26 -9.03
#